data_AF-A0A524J6B7-F1
#
_entry.id   AF-A0A524J6B7-F1
#
_cell.length_a   1.000
_cell.length_b   1.000
_cell.length_c   1.000
_cell.angle_alpha   90.00
_cell.angle_beta   90.00
_cell.angle_gamma   90.00
#
_symmetry.space_group_name_H-M   'P 1'
#
loop_
_entity.id
_entity.type
_entity.pdbx_description
1 polymer ?
#
loop_
_entity_poly.entity_id
_entity_poly.type
_entity_poly.pdbx_seq_one_letter_code
_entity_poly.pdbx_strand_id
1 'polypeptide(L)' 'MAWEQAEVRTLKEGRYLNIEDEPCKIVSISTSKPGKHGEAKARIEAIGIFDGNKR' A
#
# COMPACT_ATOMS: atom_id res chain seq x y z
N MET A 1 13.89 4.56 -12.97
CA MET A 1 13.51 4.76 -11.55
C MET A 1 13.56 3.40 -10.89
N ALA A 2 14.29 3.26 -9.79
CA ALA A 2 14.36 2.00 -9.04
C ALA A 2 13.41 2.08 -7.85
N TRP A 3 12.61 1.04 -7.64
CA TRP A 3 11.81 0.88 -6.44
C TRP A 3 12.67 0.29 -5.33
N GLU A 4 12.47 0.78 -4.11
CA GLU A 4 13.06 0.20 -2.91
C GLU A 4 12.05 -0.75 -2.25
N GLN A 5 12.52 -1.91 -1.79
CA GLN A 5 11.70 -2.79 -0.97
C GLN A 5 11.60 -2.22 0.45
N ALA A 6 10.38 -2.07 0.95
CA ALA A 6 10.11 -1.60 2.29
C ALA A 6 9.07 -2.49 2.96
N GLU A 7 9.15 -2.62 4.29
CA GLU A 7 8.12 -3.31 5.06
C GLU A 7 6.82 -2.51 5.06
N VAL A 8 5.68 -3.20 4.94
CA VAL A 8 4.36 -2.55 4.87
C VAL A 8 4.07 -1.64 6.06
N ARG A 9 4.55 -1.98 7.26
CA ARG A 9 4.39 -1.15 8.47
C ARG A 9 5.09 0.21 8.43
N THR A 10 6.01 0.41 7.48
CA THR A 10 6.75 1.67 7.30
C THR A 10 6.09 2.59 6.26
N LEU A 11 5.12 2.07 5.50
CA LEU A 11 4.37 2.83 4.51
C LEU A 11 3.44 3.84 5.19
N LYS A 12 3.18 4.95 4.49
CA LYS A 12 2.33 6.05 4.97
C LYS A 12 1.46 6.57 3.85
N GLU A 13 0.28 7.06 4.20
CA GLU A 13 -0.59 7.77 3.26
C GLU A 13 0.15 8.94 2.60
N GLY A 14 -0.15 9.18 1.32
CA GLY A 14 0.53 10.16 0.49
C GLY A 14 1.87 9.72 -0.12
N ARG A 15 2.46 8.61 0.34
CA ARG A 15 3.61 7.98 -0.33
C ARG A 15 3.19 7.16 -1.54
N TYR A 16 4.18 6.61 -2.24
CA TYR A 16 4.01 5.86 -3.47
C TYR A 16 4.43 4.40 -3.30
N LEU A 17 3.74 3.50 -4.00
CA LEU A 17 4.17 2.11 -4.16
C LEU A 17 3.85 1.62 -5.58
N ASN A 18 4.46 0.51 -5.98
CA ASN A 18 4.18 -0.14 -7.25
C ASN A 18 3.12 -1.23 -7.07
N ILE A 19 2.01 -1.15 -7.80
CA ILE A 19 0.98 -2.20 -7.85
C ILE A 19 0.90 -2.68 -9.29
N GLU A 20 1.28 -3.93 -9.55
CA GLU A 20 1.20 -4.54 -10.90
C GLU A 20 1.88 -3.68 -11.98
N ASP A 21 3.08 -3.19 -11.68
CA ASP A 21 3.86 -2.28 -12.53
C ASP A 21 3.25 -0.89 -12.79
N GLU A 22 2.16 -0.54 -12.08
CA GLU A 22 1.61 0.81 -12.04
C GLU A 22 2.05 1.55 -10.76
N PRO A 23 2.72 2.71 -10.88
CA PRO A 23 3.00 3.57 -9.74
C PRO A 23 1.70 4.16 -9.20
N CYS A 24 1.42 3.92 -7.93
CA CYS A 24 0.21 4.36 -7.26
C CYS A 24 0.52 5.23 -6.05
N LYS A 25 -0.30 6.24 -5.79
CA LYS A 25 -0.29 7.03 -4.55
C LYS A 25 -1.19 6.39 -3.52
N ILE A 26 -0.67 6.17 -2.31
CA ILE A 26 -1.44 5.64 -1.19
C ILE A 26 -2.45 6.68 -0.72
N VAL A 27 -3.72 6.31 -0.68
CA VAL A 27 -4.80 7.16 -0.17
C VAL A 27 -5.35 6.70 1.17
N SER A 28 -5.20 5.41 1.51
CA SER A 28 -5.56 4.90 2.82
C SER A 28 -4.75 3.66 3.19
N ILE A 29 -4.41 3.53 4.47
CA ILE A 29 -3.86 2.30 5.04
C ILE A 29 -4.69 1.88 6.25
N SER A 30 -5.23 0.66 6.23
CA SER A 30 -5.89 0.06 7.39
C SER A 30 -5.15 -1.21 7.80
N THR A 31 -4.99 -1.42 9.10
CA THR A 31 -4.34 -2.63 9.64
C THR A 31 -5.33 -3.39 10.51
N SER A 32 -5.35 -4.71 10.39
CA SER A 32 -6.21 -5.60 11.17
C SER A 32 -5.42 -6.77 11.74
N LYS A 33 -5.88 -7.32 12.86
CA LYS A 33 -5.34 -8.56 13.42
C LYS A 33 -6.50 -9.57 13.48
N PRO A 34 -6.51 -10.61 12.62
CA PRO A 34 -7.67 -11.50 12.46
C PRO A 34 -7.96 -12.36 13.71
N GLY A 35 -7.01 -12.46 14.63
CA GLY A 35 -7.21 -13.13 15.93
C GLY A 35 -6.09 -12.78 16.91
N LYS A 36 -6.22 -13.24 18.16
CA LYS A 36 -5.26 -12.94 19.25
C LYS A 36 -3.81 -13.29 18.89
N HIS A 37 -3.62 -14.42 18.20
CA HIS A 37 -2.32 -14.94 17.77
C HIS A 37 -2.05 -14.77 16.26
N GLY A 38 -2.99 -14.15 15.52
CA GLY A 38 -2.80 -13.91 14.09
C GLY A 38 -1.80 -12.78 13.82
N GLU A 39 -1.19 -12.79 12.66
CA GLU A 39 -0.31 -11.70 12.21
C GLU A 39 -1.12 -10.47 11.80
N ALA A 40 -0.49 -9.29 11.88
CA ALA A 40 -1.10 -8.07 11.40
C ALA A 40 -1.17 -8.10 9.88
N LYS A 41 -2.36 -7.81 9.33
CA LYS A 41 -2.61 -7.67 7.89
C LYS A 41 -2.90 -6.22 7.59
N ALA A 42 -2.25 -5.67 6.57
CA ALA A 42 -2.55 -4.33 6.07
C ALA A 42 -3.40 -4.43 4.80
N ARG A 43 -4.39 -3.55 4.69
CA ARG A 43 -5.14 -3.28 3.47
C ARG A 43 -4.82 -1.85 3.06
N ILE A 44 -4.22 -1.73 1.89
CA ILE A 44 -3.79 -0.46 1.31
C ILE A 44 -4.76 -0.15 0.18
N GLU A 45 -5.29 1.07 0.18
CA GLU A 45 -6.00 1.62 -0.97
C GLU A 45 -5.10 2.67 -1.63
N ALA A 46 -4.97 2.61 -2.95
CA ALA A 46 -4.12 3.49 -3.72
C ALA A 46 -4.77 3.91 -5.05
N ILE A 47 -4.28 4.99 -5.64
CA ILE A 47 -4.75 5.50 -6.94
C ILE A 47 -3.57 5.54 -7.90
N GLY A 48 -3.73 4.96 -9.09
CA GLY A 48 -2.72 4.99 -10.15
C GLY A 48 -2.41 6.43 -10.58
N ILE A 49 -1.13 6.75 -10.72
CA ILE A 49 -0.69 8.12 -11.03
C ILE A 49 -1.04 8.48 -12.48
N PHE A 50 -1.02 7.51 -13.39
CA PHE A 50 -1.24 7.76 -14.81
C PHE A 50 -2.66 7.47 -15.25
N ASP A 51 -3.27 6.40 -14.75
CA ASP A 51 -4.60 5.98 -15.16
C ASP A 51 -5.73 6.46 -14.24
N GLY A 52 -5.41 6.93 -13.03
CA GLY A 52 -6.40 7.38 -12.05
C GLY A 52 -7.27 6.27 -11.46
N ASN A 53 -6.98 5.00 -11.77
CA ASN A 53 -7.78 3.87 -11.31
C ASN A 53 -7.45 3.53 -9.85
N LYS A 54 -8.49 3.21 -9.07
CA LYS A 54 -8.37 2.79 -7.68
C LYS A 54 -7.95 1.32 -7.59
N ARG A 55 -7.03 1.02 -6.68
CA ARG A 55 -6.49 -0.31 -6.38
C ARG A 55 -6.48 -0.55 -4.87
#